data_AF-N6UK81-F1
#
_entry.id   AF-N6UK81-F1
#
_cell.length_a   1.000
_cell.length_b   1.000
_cell.length_c   1.000
_cell.angle_alpha   90.00
_cell.angle_beta   90.00
_cell.angle_gamma   90.00
#
_symmetry.space_group_name_H-M   'P 1'
#
loop_
_entity.id
_entity.type
_entity.pdbx_description
1 polymer ?
#
loop_
_entity_poly.entity_id
_entity_poly.type
_entity_poly.pdbx_seq_one_letter_code
_entity_poly.pdbx_strand_id
1 'polypeptide(L)'
;MTWSSEGKNILKLPLFVDNYCSTQDTDSKLDAGAVIVLVLFALLFTCTILETAYDIFLEYAGKKPTHAICTAFSMYSNGKKLLKSTKYSKAGEQVFCFHGMKFISMWWIISGHGAISMFLAPALDYEFRSHWQTQRYAQYIASAHICVDTFFYISGFLMAYLYFKQSISRKSATKQAGSVPMMIIHRYLRCGIVKLNTL
;
A
#
# COMPACT_ATOMS: atom_id res chain seq x y z
N MET A 1 -38.02 -51.11 9.38
CA MET A 1 -37.46 -51.94 8.30
C MET A 1 -35.98 -51.65 8.21
N THR A 2 -35.18 -52.60 8.65
CA THR A 2 -33.71 -52.60 8.63
C THR A 2 -33.22 -52.95 7.22
N TRP A 3 -32.29 -52.17 6.67
CA TRP A 3 -31.39 -52.65 5.64
C TRP A 3 -29.96 -52.38 6.09
N SER A 4 -29.34 -53.43 6.60
CA SER A 4 -27.90 -53.63 6.57
C SER A 4 -27.56 -54.26 5.23
N SER A 5 -26.56 -53.74 4.54
CA SER A 5 -25.82 -54.48 3.51
C SER A 5 -24.37 -54.03 3.54
N GLU A 6 -23.54 -54.92 4.03
CA GLU A 6 -22.08 -54.87 4.05
C GLU A 6 -21.49 -54.73 2.63
N GLY A 7 -20.30 -54.12 2.56
CA GLY A 7 -19.31 -54.44 1.53
C GLY A 7 -19.15 -53.42 0.40
N LYS A 8 -18.20 -52.49 0.60
CA LYS A 8 -17.02 -52.33 -0.28
C LYS A 8 -16.11 -51.24 0.28
N ASN A 9 -14.82 -51.57 0.37
CA ASN A 9 -13.73 -50.63 0.66
C ASN A 9 -13.67 -49.56 -0.43
N ILE A 10 -14.52 -48.54 -0.32
CA ILE A 10 -14.43 -47.32 -1.10
C ILE A 10 -13.22 -46.59 -0.56
N LEU A 11 -12.19 -46.39 -1.39
CA LEU A 11 -11.08 -45.50 -1.10
C LEU A 11 -11.67 -44.23 -0.45
N LYS A 12 -11.31 -43.97 0.81
CA LYS A 12 -11.50 -42.66 1.44
C LYS A 12 -10.54 -41.68 0.79
N LEU A 13 -10.74 -41.41 -0.51
CA LEU A 13 -10.20 -40.22 -1.13
C LEU A 13 -10.92 -39.07 -0.45
N PRO A 14 -10.22 -38.16 0.25
CA PRO A 14 -10.85 -36.95 0.74
C PRO A 14 -11.37 -36.19 -0.48
N LEU A 15 -12.69 -36.26 -0.71
CA LEU A 15 -13.38 -35.60 -1.83
C LEU A 15 -13.28 -34.07 -1.73
N PHE A 16 -12.80 -33.56 -0.60
CA PHE A 16 -12.52 -32.17 -0.32
C PHE A 16 -11.45 -32.11 0.78
N VAL A 17 -10.35 -31.40 0.50
CA VAL A 17 -9.40 -30.97 1.52
C VAL A 17 -9.82 -29.55 1.89
N ASP A 18 -10.67 -29.43 2.91
CA ASP A 18 -11.15 -28.14 3.40
C ASP A 18 -10.07 -27.44 4.26
N ASN A 19 -9.04 -26.89 3.60
CA ASN A 19 -8.06 -26.02 4.26
C ASN A 19 -8.60 -24.61 4.54
N TYR A 20 -9.80 -24.29 4.03
CA TYR A 20 -10.37 -22.94 4.05
C TYR A 20 -11.73 -22.86 4.76
N CYS A 21 -12.30 -23.99 5.21
CA CYS A 21 -13.58 -24.00 5.89
C CYS A 21 -13.38 -23.80 7.41
N SER A 22 -13.83 -22.66 7.95
CA SER A 22 -13.89 -22.43 9.41
C SER A 22 -15.36 -22.52 9.85
N THR A 23 -15.71 -23.57 10.58
CA THR A 23 -17.02 -23.73 11.23
C THR A 23 -17.09 -22.83 12.47
N GLN A 24 -18.29 -22.34 12.80
CA GLN A 24 -18.57 -21.51 13.99
C GLN A 24 -18.22 -22.20 15.32
N ASP A 25 -18.07 -23.54 15.31
CA ASP A 25 -17.68 -24.37 16.45
C ASP A 25 -16.17 -24.47 16.67
N THR A 26 -15.35 -23.97 15.74
CA THR A 26 -13.92 -23.82 15.99
C THR A 26 -13.73 -22.49 16.70
N ASP A 27 -13.57 -22.52 18.03
CA ASP A 27 -13.05 -21.40 18.83
C ASP A 27 -11.86 -20.80 18.08
N SER A 28 -12.12 -19.75 17.32
CA SER A 28 -11.16 -19.14 16.42
C SER A 28 -10.23 -18.35 17.31
N LYS A 29 -9.28 -19.06 17.92
CA LYS A 29 -8.11 -18.44 18.55
C LYS A 29 -7.54 -17.55 17.46
N LEU A 30 -7.69 -16.24 17.65
CA LEU A 30 -7.17 -15.23 16.74
C LEU A 30 -5.77 -15.68 16.33
N ASP A 31 -5.56 -15.83 15.02
CA ASP A 31 -4.26 -16.25 14.50
C ASP A 31 -3.18 -15.39 15.15
N ALA A 32 -2.10 -16.01 15.62
CA ALA A 32 -1.07 -15.30 16.36
C ALA A 32 -0.54 -14.10 15.55
N GLY A 33 -0.49 -14.24 14.21
CA GLY A 33 -0.20 -13.14 13.29
C GLY A 33 -1.23 -12.01 13.34
N ALA A 34 -2.52 -12.33 13.29
CA ALA A 34 -3.60 -11.34 13.38
C ALA A 34 -3.56 -10.58 14.72
N VAL A 35 -3.31 -11.25 15.84
CA VAL A 35 -3.17 -10.59 17.16
C VAL A 35 -1.98 -9.64 17.17
N ILE A 36 -0.82 -10.07 16.67
CA ILE A 36 0.39 -9.24 16.62
C ILE A 36 0.16 -7.98 15.78
N VAL A 37 -0.44 -8.13 14.61
CA VAL A 37 -0.72 -7.01 13.70
C VAL A 37 -1.72 -6.03 14.33
N LEU A 38 -2.77 -6.54 14.97
CA LEU A 38 -3.78 -5.71 15.63
C LEU A 38 -3.18 -4.93 16.79
N VAL A 39 -2.35 -5.57 17.62
CA VAL A 39 -1.62 -4.90 18.72
C VAL A 39 -0.68 -3.83 18.18
N LEU A 40 0.08 -4.13 17.12
CA LEU A 40 1.00 -3.17 16.52
C LEU A 40 0.26 -1.95 15.94
N PHE A 41 -0.86 -2.15 15.24
CA PHE A 41 -1.66 -1.03 14.74
C PHE A 41 -2.28 -0.21 15.88
N ALA A 42 -2.77 -0.87 16.93
CA ALA A 42 -3.30 -0.18 18.10
C ALA A 42 -2.21 0.67 18.80
N LEU A 43 -0.99 0.14 18.93
CA LEU A 43 0.15 0.88 19.48
C LEU A 43 0.52 2.08 18.60
N LEU A 44 0.63 1.91 17.28
CA LEU A 44 0.92 3.01 16.37
C LEU A 44 -0.18 4.09 16.41
N PHE A 45 -1.45 3.67 16.43
CA PHE A 45 -2.59 4.58 16.48
C PHE A 45 -2.61 5.40 17.78
N THR A 46 -2.40 4.75 18.92
CA THR A 46 -2.35 5.44 20.22
C THR A 46 -1.15 6.39 20.31
N CYS A 47 0.05 5.98 19.86
CA CYS A 47 1.20 6.87 19.76
C CYS A 47 0.91 8.09 18.89
N THR A 48 0.24 7.89 17.75
CA THR A 48 -0.13 8.99 16.83
C THR A 48 -1.10 9.97 17.50
N ILE A 49 -2.10 9.48 18.24
CA ILE A 49 -3.04 10.32 18.98
C ILE A 49 -2.32 11.10 20.08
N LEU A 50 -1.47 10.44 20.87
CA LEU A 50 -0.74 11.07 21.97
C LEU A 50 0.20 12.16 21.45
N GLU A 51 0.95 11.90 20.39
CA GLU A 51 1.83 12.90 19.76
C GLU A 51 1.04 14.05 19.14
N THR A 52 -0.10 13.76 18.51
CA THR A 52 -0.97 14.80 17.92
C THR A 52 -1.59 15.68 19.01
N ALA A 53 -2.03 15.09 20.12
CA ALA A 53 -2.57 15.83 21.26
C ALA A 53 -1.49 16.68 21.96
N TYR A 54 -0.28 16.14 22.13
CA TYR A 54 0.87 16.86 22.65
C TYR A 54 1.22 18.08 21.78
N ASP A 55 1.27 17.88 20.47
CA ASP A 55 1.57 18.94 19.50
C ASP A 55 0.51 20.04 19.48
N ILE A 56 -0.78 19.68 19.56
CA ILE A 56 -1.89 20.65 19.66
C ILE A 56 -1.82 21.43 20.98
N PHE A 57 -1.60 20.75 22.12
CA PHE A 57 -1.50 21.41 23.43
C PHE A 57 -0.34 22.41 23.46
N LEU A 58 0.78 22.05 22.82
CA LEU A 58 1.96 22.90 22.75
C LEU A 58 1.73 24.15 21.88
N GLU A 59 1.00 24.02 20.76
CA GLU A 59 0.60 25.16 19.92
C GLU A 59 -0.39 26.08 20.66
N TYR A 60 -1.35 25.54 21.40
CA TYR A 60 -2.24 26.32 22.26
C TYR A 60 -1.48 27.06 23.39
N ALA A 61 -0.46 26.43 23.96
CA ALA A 61 0.38 27.04 24.99
C ALA A 61 1.44 28.01 24.43
N GLY A 62 1.53 28.19 23.11
CA GLY A 62 2.51 29.06 22.45
C GLY A 62 3.97 28.63 22.61
N LYS A 63 4.22 27.36 22.98
CA LYS A 63 5.56 26.82 23.20
C LYS A 63 6.06 26.08 21.96
N LYS A 64 7.37 25.96 21.81
CA LYS A 64 7.99 25.17 20.73
C LYS A 64 8.41 23.79 21.27
N PRO A 65 8.39 22.74 20.44
CA PRO A 65 8.73 21.39 20.90
C PRO A 65 10.20 21.35 21.32
N THR A 66 10.46 20.79 22.49
CA THR A 66 11.82 20.62 23.04
C THR A 66 12.59 19.54 22.28
N HIS A 67 11.91 18.50 21.81
CA HIS A 67 12.51 17.42 21.02
C HIS A 67 11.68 17.13 19.76
N ALA A 68 12.36 17.04 18.61
CA ALA A 68 11.73 16.78 17.31
C ALA A 68 11.02 15.42 17.23
N ILE A 69 11.53 14.43 17.99
CA ILE A 69 11.00 13.06 18.03
C ILE A 69 9.56 13.06 18.57
N CYS A 70 9.25 13.89 19.56
CA CYS A 70 7.91 13.99 20.17
C CYS A 70 6.84 14.60 19.25
N THR A 71 7.23 15.06 18.07
CA THR A 71 6.34 15.61 17.04
C THR A 71 6.47 14.89 15.71
N ALA A 72 7.27 13.81 15.65
CA ALA A 72 7.64 13.15 14.41
C ALA A 72 6.45 12.44 13.76
N PHE A 73 5.54 11.85 14.55
CA PHE A 73 4.32 11.19 14.08
C PHE A 73 3.04 12.03 14.29
N SER A 74 3.14 13.27 14.79
CA SER A 74 1.96 14.14 14.92
C SER A 74 1.27 14.37 13.56
N MET A 75 -0.01 13.96 13.47
CA MET A 75 -0.81 14.21 12.27
C MET A 75 -1.10 15.69 12.07
N TYR A 76 -1.13 16.49 13.13
CA TYR A 76 -1.47 17.91 13.04
C TYR A 76 -0.33 18.73 12.43
N SER A 77 0.89 18.70 12.99
CA SER A 77 2.04 19.39 12.41
C SER A 77 2.44 18.84 11.05
N ASN A 78 2.46 17.51 10.88
CA ASN A 78 2.80 16.91 9.59
C ASN A 78 1.72 17.17 8.55
N GLY A 79 0.45 17.07 8.93
CA GLY A 79 -0.69 17.44 8.08
C GLY A 79 -0.65 18.91 7.70
N LYS A 80 -0.38 19.83 8.63
CA LYS A 80 -0.23 21.26 8.35
C LYS A 80 0.98 21.58 7.47
N LYS A 81 2.06 20.79 7.54
CA LYS A 81 3.20 20.87 6.60
C LYS A 81 2.85 20.33 5.21
N LEU A 82 2.12 19.22 5.14
CA LEU A 82 1.65 18.60 3.89
C LEU A 82 0.58 19.45 3.20
N LEU A 83 -0.31 20.07 3.98
CA LEU A 83 -1.42 20.91 3.54
C LEU A 83 -1.06 22.39 3.46
N LYS A 84 0.07 22.82 4.04
CA LYS A 84 0.75 24.06 3.61
C LYS A 84 1.20 23.83 2.18
N SER A 85 0.26 24.06 1.26
CA SER A 85 0.58 24.33 -0.13
C SER A 85 1.58 25.47 -0.10
N THR A 86 2.85 25.12 -0.34
CA THR A 86 3.96 26.07 -0.37
C THR A 86 3.52 27.24 -1.23
N LYS A 87 3.25 28.38 -0.60
CA LYS A 87 3.04 29.63 -1.33
C LYS A 87 4.29 29.85 -2.17
N TYR A 88 4.15 29.61 -3.48
CA TYR A 88 5.01 30.08 -4.55
C TYR A 88 6.50 30.17 -4.19
N SER A 89 7.19 29.03 -4.11
CA SER A 89 8.64 29.05 -4.29
C SER A 89 8.94 28.86 -5.77
N LYS A 90 9.33 29.97 -6.39
CA LYS A 90 9.89 30.14 -7.74
C LYS A 90 10.44 28.83 -8.36
N ALA A 91 9.98 28.54 -9.58
CA ALA A 91 10.43 27.50 -10.52
C ALA A 91 9.87 26.06 -10.36
N GLY A 92 8.66 25.78 -10.85
CA GLY A 92 8.28 24.40 -11.21
C GLY A 92 6.82 24.00 -11.02
N GLU A 93 5.91 24.59 -11.80
CA GLU A 93 4.47 24.25 -11.89
C GLU A 93 4.17 22.76 -12.14
N GLN A 94 5.18 21.95 -12.46
CA GLN A 94 4.99 20.58 -12.95
C GLN A 94 4.95 19.50 -11.86
N VAL A 95 5.40 19.75 -10.62
CA VAL A 95 5.59 18.64 -9.65
C VAL A 95 4.34 18.30 -8.84
N PHE A 96 3.41 19.25 -8.65
CA PHE A 96 2.21 19.01 -7.83
C PHE A 96 1.23 18.01 -8.47
N CYS A 97 1.04 18.08 -9.79
CA CYS A 97 0.20 17.14 -10.53
C CYS A 97 0.73 15.69 -10.39
N PHE A 98 2.05 15.50 -10.44
CA PHE A 98 2.67 14.19 -10.23
C PHE A 98 2.49 13.66 -8.81
N HIS A 99 2.46 14.53 -7.79
CA HIS A 99 2.14 14.13 -6.43
C HIS A 99 0.69 13.64 -6.31
N GLY A 100 -0.27 14.35 -6.94
CA GLY A 100 -1.67 13.92 -7.00
C GLY A 100 -1.85 12.59 -7.74
N MET A 101 -1.21 12.41 -8.89
CA MET A 101 -1.27 11.16 -9.65
C MET A 101 -0.71 9.98 -8.84
N LYS A 102 0.40 10.18 -8.11
CA LYS A 102 0.96 9.14 -7.23
C LYS A 102 0.00 8.74 -6.12
N PHE A 103 -0.68 9.72 -5.52
CA PHE A 103 -1.70 9.45 -4.49
C PHE A 103 -2.86 8.63 -5.05
N ILE A 104 -3.39 9.04 -6.21
CA ILE A 104 -4.47 8.31 -6.88
C ILE A 104 -4.03 6.89 -7.26
N SER A 105 -2.82 6.72 -7.80
CA SER A 105 -2.28 5.39 -8.11
C SER A 105 -2.14 4.51 -6.86
N MET A 106 -1.64 5.05 -5.74
CA MET A 106 -1.53 4.29 -4.47
C MET A 106 -2.90 3.89 -3.93
N TRP A 107 -3.87 4.81 -3.93
CA TRP A 107 -5.23 4.53 -3.48
C TRP A 107 -5.88 3.40 -4.28
N TRP A 108 -5.68 3.42 -5.60
CA TRP A 108 -6.20 2.39 -6.49
C TRP A 108 -5.54 1.02 -6.26
N ILE A 109 -4.22 0.98 -6.07
CA ILE A 109 -3.48 -0.25 -5.76
C ILE A 109 -4.00 -0.89 -4.46
N ILE A 110 -4.19 -0.08 -3.41
CA ILE A 110 -4.75 -0.54 -2.12
C ILE A 110 -6.15 -1.13 -2.32
N SER A 111 -7.00 -0.45 -3.10
CA SER A 111 -8.36 -0.92 -3.40
C SER A 111 -8.36 -2.25 -4.16
N GLY A 112 -7.45 -2.42 -5.13
CA GLY A 112 -7.29 -3.67 -5.89
C GLY A 112 -6.84 -4.85 -5.03
N HIS A 113 -5.84 -4.63 -4.17
CA HIS A 113 -5.41 -5.65 -3.21
C HIS A 113 -6.53 -6.01 -2.22
N GLY A 114 -7.25 -5.03 -1.71
CA GLY A 114 -8.41 -5.26 -0.85
C GLY A 114 -9.46 -6.13 -1.52
N ALA A 115 -9.77 -5.87 -2.80
CA ALA A 115 -10.69 -6.70 -3.56
C ALA A 115 -10.20 -8.14 -3.73
N ILE A 116 -8.93 -8.35 -4.09
CA ILE A 116 -8.36 -9.71 -4.23
C ILE A 116 -8.39 -10.46 -2.90
N SER A 117 -8.01 -9.81 -1.81
CA SER A 117 -8.08 -10.40 -0.47
C SER A 117 -9.50 -10.77 -0.07
N MET A 118 -10.49 -9.95 -0.45
CA MET A 118 -11.91 -10.27 -0.29
C MET A 118 -12.27 -11.56 -1.06
N PHE A 119 -11.86 -11.66 -2.33
CA PHE A 119 -12.17 -12.84 -3.16
C PHE A 119 -11.54 -14.15 -2.70
N LEU A 120 -10.33 -14.07 -2.15
CA LEU A 120 -9.63 -15.23 -1.60
C LEU A 120 -10.15 -15.60 -0.21
N ALA A 121 -10.85 -14.69 0.48
CA ALA A 121 -11.44 -14.99 1.78
C ALA A 121 -12.57 -16.02 1.61
N PRO A 122 -12.54 -17.13 2.36
CA PRO A 122 -13.59 -18.15 2.30
C PRO A 122 -14.92 -17.69 2.91
N ALA A 123 -14.93 -16.54 3.59
CA ALA A 123 -16.10 -15.97 4.27
C ALA A 123 -17.16 -15.35 3.35
N LEU A 124 -16.95 -15.32 2.03
CA LEU A 124 -17.90 -14.75 1.07
C LEU A 124 -18.66 -15.81 0.28
N ASP A 125 -19.99 -15.70 0.31
CA ASP A 125 -20.88 -16.48 -0.54
C ASP A 125 -20.56 -16.34 -2.02
N TYR A 126 -20.73 -17.44 -2.76
CA TYR A 126 -20.51 -17.49 -4.20
C TYR A 126 -21.44 -16.52 -4.96
N GLU A 127 -22.71 -16.46 -4.56
CA GLU A 127 -23.72 -15.53 -5.09
C GLU A 127 -23.28 -14.07 -4.98
N PHE A 128 -22.75 -13.67 -3.81
CA PHE A 128 -22.27 -12.31 -3.59
C PHE A 128 -21.07 -11.98 -4.49
N ARG A 129 -20.13 -12.90 -4.64
CA ARG A 129 -18.97 -12.73 -5.55
C ARG A 129 -19.40 -12.60 -7.00
N SER A 130 -20.30 -13.47 -7.45
CA SER A 130 -20.84 -13.43 -8.81
C SER A 130 -21.53 -12.09 -9.07
N HIS A 131 -22.39 -11.66 -8.15
CA HIS A 131 -23.08 -10.38 -8.24
C HIS A 131 -22.11 -9.20 -8.27
N TRP A 132 -21.10 -9.17 -7.39
CA TRP A 132 -20.09 -8.10 -7.38
C TRP A 132 -19.34 -8.01 -8.71
N GLN A 133 -18.96 -9.13 -9.31
CA GLN A 133 -18.22 -9.15 -10.59
C GLN A 133 -19.01 -8.56 -11.77
N THR A 134 -20.35 -8.60 -11.72
CA THR A 134 -21.21 -7.99 -12.73
C THR A 134 -21.29 -6.46 -12.62
N GLN A 135 -20.84 -5.89 -11.50
CA GLN A 135 -20.92 -4.45 -11.27
C GLN A 135 -19.81 -3.68 -11.97
N ARG A 136 -20.13 -2.47 -12.44
CA ARG A 136 -19.15 -1.63 -13.18
C ARG A 136 -17.98 -1.18 -12.31
N TYR A 137 -18.23 -0.92 -11.02
CA TYR A 137 -17.18 -0.51 -10.09
C TYR A 137 -16.20 -1.65 -9.77
N ALA A 138 -16.67 -2.90 -9.81
CA ALA A 138 -15.83 -4.07 -9.63
C ALA A 138 -14.83 -4.23 -10.78
N GLN A 139 -15.28 -4.03 -12.02
CA GLN A 139 -14.42 -4.04 -13.21
C GLN A 139 -13.34 -2.94 -13.16
N TYR A 140 -13.70 -1.76 -12.66
CA TYR A 140 -12.77 -0.65 -12.44
C TYR A 140 -11.70 -1.00 -11.39
N ILE A 141 -12.09 -1.59 -10.27
CA ILE A 141 -11.14 -2.02 -9.22
C ILE A 141 -10.28 -3.20 -9.70
N ALA A 142 -10.84 -4.15 -10.46
CA ALA A 142 -10.09 -5.28 -11.03
C ALA A 142 -8.98 -4.83 -11.99
N SER A 143 -9.16 -3.66 -12.63
CA SER A 143 -8.16 -3.04 -13.51
C SER A 143 -7.03 -2.33 -12.75
N ALA A 144 -6.96 -2.42 -11.41
CA ALA A 144 -5.95 -1.78 -10.56
C ALA A 144 -4.49 -2.09 -10.94
N HIS A 145 -4.24 -3.26 -11.54
CA HIS A 145 -2.88 -3.67 -11.94
C HIS A 145 -2.25 -2.68 -12.94
N ILE A 146 -3.04 -2.03 -13.79
CA ILE A 146 -2.58 -1.04 -14.78
C ILE A 146 -2.04 0.24 -14.11
N CYS A 147 -2.56 0.57 -12.91
CA CYS A 147 -2.10 1.74 -12.16
C CYS A 147 -0.69 1.56 -11.58
N VAL A 148 -0.24 0.32 -11.38
CA VAL A 148 1.12 0.01 -10.90
C VAL A 148 2.17 0.49 -11.90
N ASP A 149 1.94 0.28 -13.19
CA ASP A 149 2.85 0.72 -14.24
C ASP A 149 2.94 2.24 -14.33
N THR A 150 1.81 2.92 -14.16
CA THR A 150 1.74 4.39 -14.13
C THR A 150 2.52 4.96 -12.94
N PHE A 151 2.43 4.32 -11.77
CA PHE A 151 3.19 4.71 -10.59
C PHE A 151 4.71 4.58 -10.81
N PHE A 152 5.16 3.47 -11.41
CA PHE A 152 6.57 3.26 -11.74
C PHE A 152 7.08 4.23 -12.82
N TYR A 153 6.23 4.54 -13.81
CA TYR A 153 6.52 5.49 -14.86
C TYR A 153 6.72 6.91 -14.30
N ILE A 154 5.75 7.43 -13.54
CA ILE A 154 5.83 8.76 -12.92
C ILE A 154 7.03 8.87 -11.99
N SER A 155 7.33 7.82 -11.22
CA SER A 155 8.48 7.79 -10.33
C SER A 155 9.82 7.83 -11.08
N GLY A 156 9.91 7.16 -12.23
CA GLY A 156 11.09 7.19 -13.10
C GLY A 156 11.26 8.53 -13.79
N PHE A 157 10.16 9.06 -14.34
CA PHE A 157 10.13 10.35 -15.01
C PHE A 157 10.57 11.49 -14.09
N LEU A 158 10.04 11.56 -12.86
CA LEU A 158 10.38 12.61 -11.90
C LEU A 158 11.87 12.55 -11.51
N MET A 159 12.43 11.35 -11.33
CA MET A 159 13.85 11.16 -11.03
C MET A 159 14.73 11.69 -12.17
N ALA A 160 14.40 11.35 -13.41
CA ALA A 160 15.12 11.84 -14.58
C ALA A 160 14.99 13.37 -14.72
N TYR A 161 13.78 13.89 -14.56
CA TYR A 161 13.49 15.32 -14.62
C TYR A 161 14.31 16.12 -13.58
N LEU A 162 14.32 15.67 -12.32
CA LEU A 162 15.10 16.31 -11.26
C LEU A 162 16.60 16.22 -11.52
N TYR A 163 17.09 15.10 -12.04
CA TYR A 163 18.50 14.92 -12.40
C TYR A 163 18.95 15.88 -13.50
N PHE A 164 18.14 16.06 -14.55
CA PHE A 164 18.43 17.03 -15.60
C PHE A 164 18.31 18.48 -15.09
N LYS A 165 17.26 18.79 -14.32
CA LYS A 165 17.05 20.13 -13.75
C LYS A 165 18.17 20.57 -12.82
N GLN A 166 18.61 19.70 -11.92
CA GLN A 166 19.65 20.02 -10.93
C GLN A 166 21.04 20.17 -11.57
N SER A 167 21.24 19.60 -12.76
CA SER A 167 22.55 19.56 -13.39
C SER A 167 22.76 20.55 -14.53
N ILE A 168 21.68 21.02 -15.18
CA ILE A 168 21.72 22.23 -16.03
C ILE A 168 22.33 23.42 -15.24
N SER A 169 22.18 23.44 -13.91
CA SER A 169 22.76 24.45 -13.03
C SER A 169 24.22 24.18 -12.57
N ARG A 170 24.84 23.02 -12.87
CA ARG A 170 26.18 22.65 -12.31
C ARG A 170 27.19 22.04 -13.30
N LYS A 171 26.80 21.44 -14.43
CA LYS A 171 27.74 20.80 -15.40
C LYS A 171 27.25 20.91 -16.85
N SER A 172 28.18 20.87 -17.80
CA SER A 172 27.88 20.79 -19.24
C SER A 172 27.11 19.51 -19.59
N ALA A 173 26.00 19.66 -20.32
CA ALA A 173 25.00 18.62 -20.60
C ALA A 173 25.59 17.34 -21.27
N THR A 174 26.69 17.47 -22.01
CA THR A 174 27.31 16.39 -22.79
C THR A 174 28.06 15.36 -21.94
N LYS A 175 28.79 15.79 -20.89
CA LYS A 175 29.48 14.86 -19.97
C LYS A 175 28.51 14.10 -19.06
N GLN A 176 27.28 14.57 -18.94
CA GLN A 176 26.27 14.01 -18.04
C GLN A 176 25.34 13.00 -18.73
N ALA A 177 25.05 13.18 -20.02
CA ALA A 177 24.31 12.17 -20.80
C ALA A 177 25.03 10.80 -20.77
N GLY A 178 26.35 10.80 -20.69
CA GLY A 178 27.17 9.58 -20.56
C GLY A 178 27.00 8.82 -19.23
N SER A 179 26.55 9.47 -18.15
CA SER A 179 26.32 8.80 -16.85
C SER A 179 24.86 8.39 -16.63
N VAL A 180 23.94 8.75 -17.53
CA VAL A 180 22.52 8.33 -17.49
C VAL A 180 22.35 6.81 -17.57
N PRO A 181 23.08 6.06 -18.43
CA PRO A 181 22.96 4.59 -18.50
C PRO A 181 23.31 3.93 -17.15
N MET A 182 24.35 4.41 -16.47
CA MET A 182 24.78 3.90 -15.16
C MET A 182 23.69 4.09 -14.10
N MET A 183 22.99 5.23 -14.10
CA MET A 183 21.89 5.47 -13.15
C MET A 183 20.65 4.63 -13.45
N ILE A 184 20.33 4.42 -14.73
CA ILE A 184 19.22 3.58 -15.16
C ILE A 184 19.48 2.13 -14.73
N ILE A 185 20.71 1.63 -14.93
CA ILE A 185 21.13 0.30 -14.49
C ILE A 185 21.02 0.18 -12.96
N HIS A 186 21.54 1.14 -12.20
CA HIS A 186 21.41 1.14 -10.74
C HIS A 186 19.93 1.17 -10.28
N ARG A 187 19.06 1.91 -10.98
CA ARG A 187 17.62 1.97 -10.70
C ARG A 187 16.93 0.64 -10.97
N TYR A 188 17.22 -0.01 -12.10
CA TYR A 188 16.65 -1.31 -12.44
C TYR A 188 17.18 -2.43 -11.55
N LEU A 189 18.45 -2.40 -11.16
CA LEU A 189 19.00 -3.35 -10.19
C LEU A 189 18.30 -3.21 -8.83
N ARG A 190 18.09 -1.98 -8.34
CA ARG A 190 17.37 -1.75 -7.09
C ARG A 190 15.90 -2.17 -7.14
N CYS A 191 15.18 -1.90 -8.23
CA CYS A 191 13.76 -2.28 -8.36
C CYS A 191 13.59 -3.76 -8.74
N GLY A 192 14.55 -4.33 -9.47
CA GLY A 192 14.55 -5.71 -9.95
C GLY A 192 14.84 -6.72 -8.84
N ILE A 193 15.70 -6.36 -7.87
CA ILE A 193 15.95 -7.20 -6.68
C ILE A 193 14.65 -7.48 -5.90
N VAL A 194 13.69 -6.54 -5.89
CA VAL A 194 12.39 -6.75 -5.24
C VAL A 194 11.49 -7.72 -6.01
N LYS A 195 11.63 -7.82 -7.34
CA LYS A 195 10.87 -8.79 -8.16
C LYS A 195 11.49 -10.19 -8.18
N LEU A 196 12.82 -10.31 -8.09
CA LEU A 196 13.54 -11.58 -8.14
C LEU A 196 13.51 -12.37 -6.81
N ASN A 197 13.23 -11.72 -5.68
CA ASN A 197 13.17 -12.39 -4.37
C ASN A 197 11.77 -12.94 -4.01
N THR A 198 10.83 -12.88 -4.98
CA THR A 198 9.44 -13.36 -4.89
C THR A 198 9.11 -14.42 -5.94
N LEU A 199 10.12 -14.92 -6.66
CA LEU A 199 10.04 -16.11 -7.52
C LEU A 199 10.80 -17.27 -6.88
#